data_AF-A0A1E3VMW2-F1
#
_entry.id   AF-A0A1E3VMW2-F1
#
_cell.length_a   1.000
_cell.length_b   1.000
_cell.length_c   1.000
_cell.angle_alpha   90.00
_cell.angle_beta   90.00
_cell.angle_gamma   90.00
#
_symmetry.space_group_name_H-M   'P 1'
#
loop_
_entity.id
_entity.type
_entity.pdbx_description
1 polymer ?
#
loop_
_entity_poly.entity_id
_entity_poly.type
_entity_poly.pdbx_seq_one_letter_code
_entity_poly.pdbx_strand_id
1 'polypeptide(L)'
;MLRSIMIASTALVLLLGGCAENTAPGNDRAAEEAPPSAAADLVPASKAVREAEVSAVYPETMTEKEVRKTVRGRICRFTYTGVGDPVLAVEVPKAGAQPGRGVMKLNGKLVELQGESGEGQDMLAGETVMQADGLRAAVAPDQESTEAIDNAKQRREAALRFKVEGAEEVGFWGFYTCGEVVEGSATEADPRPREITATSGAEVYEHARCFACHGGLGYGGAGPEFRGHENLSDDKHVIGAILSGPGEMPAFADTLTNEQIAAVSTYIRTNWGNNFGPITPERVVEIRKSRAD
;
A
#
# COMPACT_ATOMS: atom_id res chain seq x y z
N MET A 1 -38.46 -28.48 69.98
CA MET A 1 -38.64 -27.27 69.15
C MET A 1 -37.26 -26.65 69.03
N LEU A 2 -36.52 -26.76 67.93
CA LEU A 2 -36.71 -26.07 66.66
C LEU A 2 -35.84 -26.75 65.57
N ARG A 3 -36.37 -26.87 64.35
CA ARG A 3 -35.68 -27.36 63.12
C ARG A 3 -34.68 -26.32 62.60
N SER A 4 -33.57 -26.74 61.97
CA SER A 4 -32.87 -26.05 60.86
C SER A 4 -31.71 -26.94 60.37
N ILE A 5 -31.90 -27.76 59.32
CA ILE A 5 -31.64 -27.51 57.88
C ILE A 5 -30.14 -27.50 57.53
N MET A 6 -29.69 -28.64 56.97
CA MET A 6 -28.51 -28.73 56.11
C MET A 6 -28.71 -27.85 54.88
N ILE A 7 -27.73 -26.99 54.57
CA ILE A 7 -27.60 -26.40 53.24
C ILE A 7 -26.30 -26.92 52.65
N ALA A 8 -26.44 -27.73 51.60
CA ALA A 8 -25.35 -28.26 50.81
C ALA A 8 -24.65 -27.14 50.04
N SER A 9 -23.32 -27.10 50.14
CA SER A 9 -22.47 -26.22 49.33
C SER A 9 -22.46 -26.72 47.88
N THR A 10 -23.30 -26.12 47.02
CA THR A 10 -23.13 -26.22 45.56
C THR A 10 -22.12 -25.19 45.08
N ALA A 11 -21.03 -25.69 44.52
CA ALA A 11 -20.01 -24.92 43.83
C ALA A 11 -20.60 -24.17 42.63
N LEU A 12 -20.17 -22.92 42.44
CA LEU A 12 -20.28 -22.22 41.17
C LEU A 12 -18.89 -21.73 40.77
N VAL A 13 -18.14 -22.62 40.11
CA VAL A 13 -16.96 -22.24 39.35
C VAL A 13 -17.47 -21.58 38.07
N LEU A 14 -17.46 -20.26 38.03
CA LEU A 14 -17.72 -19.49 36.82
C LEU A 14 -16.55 -19.72 35.85
N LEU A 15 -16.81 -20.51 34.81
CA LEU A 15 -15.96 -20.65 33.64
C LEU A 15 -15.86 -19.28 32.95
N LEU A 16 -14.71 -18.62 33.09
CA LEU A 16 -14.28 -17.54 32.20
C LEU A 16 -13.81 -18.16 30.88
N GLY A 17 -14.75 -18.51 30.01
CA GLY A 17 -14.50 -18.92 28.64
C GLY A 17 -15.61 -18.38 27.77
N GLY A 18 -15.38 -17.23 27.11
CA GLY A 18 -16.41 -16.63 26.26
C GLY A 18 -16.05 -15.35 25.52
N CYS A 19 -14.79 -14.89 25.51
CA CYS A 19 -14.42 -13.66 24.79
C CYS A 19 -13.68 -13.90 23.46
N ALA A 20 -13.64 -15.14 22.93
CA ALA A 20 -12.91 -15.46 21.71
C ALA A 20 -13.79 -15.91 20.52
N GLU A 21 -15.12 -15.89 20.65
CA GLU A 21 -16.01 -16.39 19.60
C GLU A 21 -16.97 -15.28 19.14
N ASN A 22 -16.54 -14.53 18.12
CA ASN A 22 -17.37 -13.57 17.41
C ASN A 22 -18.24 -14.33 16.39
N THR A 23 -19.47 -14.69 16.79
CA THR A 23 -20.42 -15.51 16.03
C THR A 23 -21.49 -14.70 15.31
N ALA A 24 -21.18 -13.45 14.93
CA ALA A 24 -22.08 -12.67 14.08
C ALA A 24 -22.30 -13.41 12.73
N PRO A 25 -23.57 -13.61 12.29
CA PRO A 25 -23.86 -14.25 11.01
C PRO A 25 -23.20 -13.47 9.86
N GLY A 26 -22.22 -14.09 9.19
CA GLY A 26 -21.41 -13.46 8.12
C GLY A 26 -19.95 -13.21 8.50
N ASN A 27 -19.56 -13.37 9.76
CA ASN A 27 -18.21 -13.12 10.25
C ASN A 27 -17.35 -14.40 10.37
N ASP A 28 -17.89 -15.55 9.97
CA ASP A 28 -17.30 -16.88 10.02
C ASP A 28 -16.94 -17.45 8.63
N ARG A 29 -17.09 -16.65 7.56
CA ARG A 29 -16.37 -16.95 6.33
C ARG A 29 -14.92 -16.54 6.55
N ALA A 30 -14.07 -17.51 6.87
CA ALA A 30 -12.69 -17.44 6.43
C ALA A 30 -12.72 -16.91 5.00
N ALA A 31 -12.13 -15.74 4.77
CA ALA A 31 -12.03 -15.18 3.43
C ALA A 31 -11.43 -16.29 2.57
N GLU A 32 -12.24 -16.87 1.68
CA GLU A 32 -11.70 -17.72 0.64
C GLU A 32 -10.69 -16.83 -0.07
N GLU A 33 -9.40 -17.13 0.13
CA GLU A 33 -8.33 -16.44 -0.57
C GLU A 33 -8.71 -16.46 -2.04
N ALA A 34 -8.90 -15.26 -2.61
CA ALA A 34 -9.16 -15.16 -4.03
C ALA A 34 -8.06 -15.97 -4.73
N PRO A 35 -8.41 -16.88 -5.66
CA PRO A 35 -7.43 -17.75 -6.29
C PRO A 35 -6.30 -16.87 -6.83
N PRO A 36 -5.03 -17.28 -6.68
CA PRO A 36 -3.90 -16.47 -7.09
C PRO A 36 -4.13 -16.00 -8.52
N SER A 37 -4.14 -14.67 -8.71
CA SER A 37 -4.35 -14.06 -10.01
C SER A 37 -3.50 -14.80 -11.03
N ALA A 38 -4.12 -15.24 -12.13
CA ALA A 38 -3.38 -15.84 -13.23
C ALA A 38 -2.25 -14.89 -13.63
N ALA A 39 -1.06 -15.43 -13.81
CA ALA A 39 0.12 -14.62 -14.01
C ALA A 39 -0.01 -13.86 -15.35
N ALA A 40 0.23 -12.55 -15.34
CA ALA A 40 0.17 -11.69 -16.52
C ALA A 40 1.04 -12.20 -17.69
N ASP A 41 0.57 -11.96 -18.92
CA ASP A 41 1.34 -12.21 -20.13
C ASP A 41 2.40 -11.11 -20.34
N LEU A 42 3.56 -11.49 -20.88
CA LEU A 42 4.57 -10.57 -21.35
C LEU A 42 4.23 -10.14 -22.78
N VAL A 43 4.08 -8.84 -23.02
CA VAL A 43 3.77 -8.29 -24.35
C VAL A 43 4.61 -7.04 -24.64
N PRO A 44 4.81 -6.66 -25.92
CA PRO A 44 5.42 -5.38 -26.25
C PRO A 44 4.64 -4.20 -25.67
N ALA A 45 5.33 -3.14 -25.25
CA ALA A 45 4.72 -1.97 -24.62
C ALA A 45 3.62 -1.35 -25.50
N SER A 46 3.88 -1.23 -26.81
CA SER A 46 2.91 -0.70 -27.77
C SER A 46 1.58 -1.47 -27.79
N LYS A 47 1.60 -2.78 -27.50
CA LYS A 47 0.38 -3.58 -27.41
C LYS A 47 -0.37 -3.30 -26.10
N ALA A 48 0.35 -3.27 -24.98
CA ALA A 48 -0.24 -2.96 -23.67
C ALA A 48 -0.90 -1.56 -23.66
N VAL A 49 -0.28 -0.59 -24.32
CA VAL A 49 -0.76 0.80 -24.40
C VAL A 49 -1.98 0.96 -25.31
N ARG A 50 -2.01 0.32 -26.49
CA ARG A 50 -3.11 0.47 -27.46
C ARG A 50 -4.43 -0.18 -27.01
N GLU A 51 -4.36 -1.20 -26.18
CA GLU A 51 -5.53 -1.90 -25.65
C GLU A 51 -6.15 -1.17 -24.43
N ALA A 52 -5.53 -0.09 -23.95
CA ALA A 52 -6.09 0.78 -22.93
C ALA A 52 -6.87 1.94 -23.59
N GLU A 53 -8.14 2.14 -23.24
CA GLU A 53 -8.85 3.35 -23.62
C GLU A 53 -8.12 4.58 -23.07
N VAL A 54 -8.13 5.67 -23.84
CA VAL A 54 -7.14 6.78 -23.94
C VAL A 54 -6.96 7.63 -22.67
N SER A 55 -7.52 7.23 -21.54
CA SER A 55 -7.46 7.97 -20.26
C SER A 55 -6.50 7.27 -19.29
N ALA A 56 -5.22 7.45 -19.57
CA ALA A 56 -4.05 7.11 -18.75
C ALA A 56 -3.79 5.62 -18.42
N VAL A 57 -2.71 5.10 -19.03
CA VAL A 57 -2.09 3.83 -18.67
C VAL A 57 -1.30 4.04 -17.37
N TYR A 58 -1.86 3.66 -16.22
CA TYR A 58 -1.17 3.77 -14.93
C TYR A 58 -0.32 2.52 -14.63
N PRO A 59 0.87 2.68 -14.01
CA PRO A 59 1.63 1.54 -13.50
C PRO A 59 0.84 0.76 -12.43
N GLU A 60 0.74 -0.54 -12.60
CA GLU A 60 0.10 -1.47 -11.67
C GLU A 60 1.13 -2.21 -10.81
N THR A 61 0.69 -2.69 -9.66
CA THR A 61 1.51 -3.52 -8.78
C THR A 61 1.81 -4.89 -9.40
N MET A 62 3.03 -5.35 -9.20
CA MET A 62 3.52 -6.64 -9.65
C MET A 62 3.81 -7.53 -8.45
N THR A 63 3.33 -8.76 -8.52
CA THR A 63 3.77 -9.80 -7.61
C THR A 63 5.25 -10.10 -7.80
N GLU A 64 5.89 -10.60 -6.74
CA GLU A 64 7.27 -11.06 -6.80
C GLU A 64 7.52 -12.14 -7.87
N LYS A 65 6.51 -12.96 -8.20
CA LYS A 65 6.60 -13.94 -9.29
C LYS A 65 6.64 -13.26 -10.67
N GLU A 66 5.86 -12.21 -10.86
CA GLU A 66 5.83 -11.41 -12.09
C GLU A 66 7.14 -10.64 -12.28
N VAL A 67 7.63 -9.95 -11.24
CA VAL A 67 8.94 -9.27 -11.25
C VAL A 67 10.04 -10.21 -11.72
N ARG A 68 10.08 -11.40 -11.12
CA ARG A 68 11.05 -12.44 -11.45
C ARG A 68 10.95 -12.97 -12.87
N LYS A 69 9.85 -12.79 -13.62
CA LYS A 69 9.82 -13.24 -15.02
C LYS A 69 10.86 -12.51 -15.87
N THR A 70 11.17 -11.26 -15.53
CA THR A 70 12.02 -10.39 -16.33
C THR A 70 13.34 -10.09 -15.64
N VAL A 71 13.32 -9.61 -14.39
CA VAL A 71 14.51 -9.09 -13.69
C VAL A 71 15.07 -10.08 -12.66
N ARG A 72 16.40 -10.10 -12.51
CA ARG A 72 17.14 -11.03 -11.63
C ARG A 72 18.28 -10.33 -10.89
N GLY A 73 18.83 -10.99 -9.87
CA GLY A 73 20.01 -10.50 -9.14
C GLY A 73 19.68 -9.40 -8.13
N ARG A 74 20.53 -8.37 -8.06
CA ARG A 74 20.26 -7.18 -7.23
C ARG A 74 19.31 -6.27 -7.98
N ILE A 75 18.20 -5.89 -7.35
CA ILE A 75 17.19 -5.05 -7.99
C ILE A 75 16.80 -3.88 -7.10
N CYS A 76 16.41 -2.80 -7.74
CA CYS A 76 15.71 -1.69 -7.13
C CYS A 76 14.21 -1.78 -7.45
N ARG A 77 13.37 -1.44 -6.48
CA ARG A 77 11.91 -1.48 -6.57
C ARG A 77 11.34 -0.11 -6.26
N PHE A 78 10.49 0.40 -7.14
CA PHE A 78 9.62 1.52 -6.84
C PHE A 78 8.25 1.00 -6.41
N THR A 79 7.78 1.43 -5.26
CA THR A 79 6.47 1.08 -4.69
C THR A 79 5.71 2.37 -4.42
N TYR A 80 4.38 2.36 -4.55
CA TYR A 80 3.58 3.54 -4.17
C TYR A 80 3.62 3.78 -2.65
N THR A 81 3.90 2.73 -1.87
CA THR A 81 3.92 2.78 -0.41
C THR A 81 5.06 1.97 0.18
N GLY A 82 5.37 2.18 1.46
CA GLY A 82 6.56 1.60 2.10
C GLY A 82 6.56 0.06 2.19
N VAL A 83 5.40 -0.59 2.08
CA VAL A 83 5.26 -2.05 2.21
C VAL A 83 4.47 -2.70 1.06
N GLY A 84 4.11 -1.91 0.05
CA GLY A 84 3.34 -2.38 -1.11
C GLY A 84 4.17 -3.16 -2.14
N ASP A 85 3.47 -3.83 -3.05
CA ASP A 85 4.08 -4.50 -4.20
C ASP A 85 4.68 -3.48 -5.20
N PRO A 86 5.78 -3.81 -5.89
CA PRO A 86 6.44 -2.89 -6.81
C PRO A 86 5.63 -2.62 -8.07
N VAL A 87 5.63 -1.37 -8.53
CA VAL A 87 5.10 -1.00 -9.86
C VAL A 87 6.19 -0.86 -10.92
N LEU A 88 7.44 -0.73 -10.48
CA LEU A 88 8.63 -0.81 -11.32
C LEU A 88 9.72 -1.57 -10.56
N ALA A 89 10.37 -2.50 -11.26
CA ALA A 89 11.56 -3.18 -10.75
C ALA A 89 12.68 -3.10 -11.79
N VAL A 90 13.89 -2.76 -11.34
CA VAL A 90 15.05 -2.50 -12.21
C VAL A 90 16.25 -3.30 -11.71
N GLU A 91 16.92 -4.02 -12.60
CA GLU A 91 18.20 -4.67 -12.32
C GLU A 91 19.27 -3.62 -12.09
N VAL A 92 20.02 -3.75 -10.99
CA VAL A 92 21.21 -2.93 -10.77
C VAL A 92 22.32 -3.50 -11.66
N PRO A 93 22.79 -2.77 -12.70
CA PRO A 93 23.82 -3.27 -13.57
C PRO A 93 25.13 -3.45 -12.79
N LYS A 94 25.89 -4.48 -13.14
CA LYS A 94 27.26 -4.62 -12.64
C LYS A 94 28.11 -3.46 -13.15
N ALA A 95 29.12 -3.07 -12.39
CA ALA A 95 30.06 -2.03 -12.82
C ALA A 95 30.65 -2.35 -14.20
N GLY A 96 30.44 -1.46 -15.18
CA GLY A 96 30.90 -1.61 -16.56
C GLY A 96 30.05 -2.53 -17.45
N ALA A 97 28.87 -2.95 -17.00
CA ALA A 97 27.91 -3.71 -17.81
C ALA A 97 26.97 -2.79 -18.62
N GLN A 98 26.22 -3.40 -19.55
CA GLN A 98 25.11 -2.75 -20.26
C GLN A 98 24.06 -2.19 -19.29
N PRO A 99 23.22 -1.22 -19.71
CA PRO A 99 22.11 -0.72 -18.89
C PRO A 99 21.25 -1.87 -18.37
N GLY A 100 20.83 -1.75 -17.10
CA GLY A 100 20.00 -2.77 -16.45
C GLY A 100 18.69 -2.97 -17.18
N ARG A 101 18.10 -4.17 -17.06
CA ARG A 101 16.73 -4.41 -17.51
C ARG A 101 15.75 -4.01 -16.42
N GLY A 102 14.55 -3.62 -16.82
CA GLY A 102 13.45 -3.36 -15.91
C GLY A 102 12.18 -4.03 -16.33
N VAL A 103 11.20 -4.00 -15.44
CA VAL A 103 9.86 -4.48 -15.72
C VAL A 103 8.85 -3.60 -15.01
N MET A 104 7.72 -3.39 -15.67
CA MET A 104 6.53 -2.79 -15.08
C MET A 104 5.29 -3.53 -15.57
N LYS A 105 4.17 -3.36 -14.86
CA LYS A 105 2.87 -3.90 -15.28
C LYS A 105 1.94 -2.79 -15.70
N LEU A 106 1.37 -2.93 -16.89
CA LEU A 106 0.44 -1.99 -17.50
C LEU A 106 -0.74 -2.76 -18.07
N ASN A 107 -1.95 -2.39 -17.68
CA ASN A 107 -3.20 -3.02 -18.12
C ASN A 107 -3.17 -4.56 -17.98
N GLY A 108 -2.71 -5.03 -16.82
CA GLY A 108 -2.57 -6.46 -16.54
C GLY A 108 -1.48 -7.18 -17.34
N LYS A 109 -0.61 -6.47 -18.07
CA LYS A 109 0.48 -7.05 -18.88
C LYS A 109 1.85 -6.59 -18.42
N LEU A 110 2.83 -7.48 -18.48
CA LEU A 110 4.22 -7.11 -18.17
C LEU A 110 4.87 -6.47 -19.40
N VAL A 111 5.57 -5.38 -19.14
CA VAL A 111 6.37 -4.63 -20.11
C VAL A 111 7.81 -4.65 -19.65
N GLU A 112 8.68 -5.25 -20.46
CA GLU A 112 10.12 -5.22 -20.26
C GLU A 112 10.68 -3.86 -20.72
N LEU A 113 11.57 -3.29 -19.91
CA LEU A 113 12.19 -1.99 -20.11
C LEU A 113 13.70 -2.13 -20.19
N GLN A 114 14.35 -1.20 -20.88
CA GLN A 114 15.81 -1.10 -20.94
C GLN A 114 16.27 0.22 -20.34
N GLY A 115 17.35 0.21 -19.57
CA GLY A 115 17.95 1.44 -19.05
C GLY A 115 18.51 2.32 -20.17
N GLU A 116 18.48 3.64 -19.98
CA GLU A 116 19.20 4.54 -20.87
C GLU A 116 20.73 4.43 -20.69
N SER A 117 21.49 4.73 -21.74
CA SER A 117 22.95 4.72 -21.66
C SER A 117 23.47 5.89 -20.79
N GLY A 118 24.25 5.59 -19.75
CA GLY A 118 24.91 6.60 -18.89
C GLY A 118 24.48 6.60 -17.43
N GLU A 119 23.59 5.71 -17.01
CA GLU A 119 23.11 5.66 -15.62
C GLU A 119 24.21 5.21 -14.65
N GLY A 120 24.36 5.97 -13.57
CA GLY A 120 25.34 5.72 -12.53
C GLY A 120 25.09 4.38 -11.84
N GLN A 121 26.17 3.73 -11.41
CA GLN A 121 26.11 2.46 -10.67
C GLN A 121 25.34 2.56 -9.35
N ASP A 122 25.14 3.78 -8.85
CA ASP A 122 24.34 4.08 -7.67
C ASP A 122 22.95 4.61 -8.05
N MET A 123 22.03 3.67 -8.16
CA MET A 123 20.62 3.91 -8.48
C MET A 123 19.86 4.64 -7.35
N LEU A 124 20.44 4.77 -6.15
CA LEU A 124 19.84 5.55 -5.06
C LEU A 124 20.35 7.00 -5.02
N ALA A 125 21.46 7.30 -5.68
CA ALA A 125 22.06 8.64 -5.73
C ALA A 125 21.70 9.44 -6.99
N GLY A 126 21.25 8.75 -8.05
CA GLY A 126 20.90 9.37 -9.33
C GLY A 126 19.49 9.03 -9.80
N GLU A 127 19.03 9.74 -10.82
CA GLU A 127 17.84 9.35 -11.56
C GLU A 127 18.09 8.02 -12.28
N THR A 128 17.12 7.11 -12.22
CA THR A 128 17.07 5.85 -12.96
C THR A 128 16.00 5.94 -14.03
N VAL A 129 16.34 5.73 -15.29
CA VAL A 129 15.53 5.94 -16.48
C VAL A 129 15.47 4.67 -17.30
N MET A 130 14.24 4.20 -17.45
CA MET A 130 13.89 2.99 -18.17
C MET A 130 12.97 3.33 -19.34
N GLN A 131 13.13 2.64 -20.46
CA GLN A 131 12.35 2.93 -21.68
C GLN A 131 12.00 1.67 -22.49
N ALA A 132 10.88 1.75 -23.21
CA ALA A 132 10.44 0.75 -24.20
C ALA A 132 9.39 1.34 -25.15
N ASP A 133 9.52 1.18 -26.47
CA ASP A 133 8.53 1.56 -27.50
C ASP A 133 7.70 2.83 -27.22
N GLY A 134 8.36 3.98 -27.00
CA GLY A 134 7.69 5.27 -26.75
C GLY A 134 7.24 5.50 -25.30
N LEU A 135 7.45 4.53 -24.41
CA LEU A 135 7.29 4.65 -22.97
C LEU A 135 8.62 4.99 -22.30
N ARG A 136 8.57 5.93 -21.34
CA ARG A 136 9.68 6.33 -20.46
C ARG A 136 9.21 6.32 -19.01
N ALA A 137 9.96 5.66 -18.15
CA ALA A 137 9.76 5.60 -16.70
C ALA A 137 11.04 6.06 -16.01
N ALA A 138 11.00 7.16 -15.28
CA ALA A 138 12.15 7.75 -14.65
C ALA A 138 11.92 7.91 -13.14
N VAL A 139 12.73 7.25 -12.32
CA VAL A 139 12.68 7.32 -10.86
C VAL A 139 13.76 8.27 -10.38
N ALA A 140 13.36 9.30 -9.63
CA ALA A 140 14.26 10.22 -8.96
C ALA A 140 14.13 10.03 -7.44
N PRO A 141 15.09 9.34 -6.79
CA PRO A 141 15.13 9.22 -5.34
C PRO A 141 15.45 10.55 -4.70
N ASP A 142 14.73 10.90 -3.65
CA ASP A 142 15.05 12.04 -2.80
C ASP A 142 16.32 11.75 -1.98
N GLN A 143 17.23 12.72 -1.97
CA GLN A 143 18.55 12.57 -1.39
C GLN A 143 18.56 12.74 0.13
N GLU A 144 17.51 13.34 0.69
CA GLU A 144 17.42 13.66 2.11
C GLU A 144 16.64 12.61 2.92
N SER A 145 15.73 11.84 2.30
CA SER A 145 14.82 10.87 2.95
C SER A 145 15.39 9.46 3.17
N THR A 146 16.66 9.34 3.55
CA THR A 146 17.28 8.01 3.72
C THR A 146 16.75 7.27 4.96
N GLU A 147 16.16 6.10 4.72
CA GLU A 147 15.75 5.16 5.75
C GLU A 147 16.44 3.81 5.57
N ALA A 148 17.13 3.34 6.60
CA ALA A 148 17.69 1.99 6.64
C ALA A 148 16.59 1.01 7.04
N ILE A 149 16.21 0.09 6.15
CA ILE A 149 15.21 -0.94 6.46
C ILE A 149 15.86 -2.14 7.14
N ASP A 150 17.01 -2.57 6.63
CA ASP A 150 17.87 -3.59 7.24
C ASP A 150 19.32 -3.36 6.77
N ASN A 151 20.25 -4.22 7.22
CA ASN A 151 21.69 -4.09 6.90
C ASN A 151 22.01 -4.20 5.40
N ALA A 152 21.07 -4.62 4.54
CA ALA A 152 21.25 -4.85 3.12
C ALA A 152 20.33 -3.99 2.21
N LYS A 153 19.34 -3.29 2.78
CA LYS A 153 18.33 -2.51 2.05
C LYS A 153 18.27 -1.07 2.53
N GLN A 154 18.43 -0.15 1.59
CA GLN A 154 18.18 1.27 1.78
C GLN A 154 16.90 1.65 1.02
N ARG A 155 16.04 2.42 1.70
CA ARG A 155 14.83 3.02 1.13
C ARG A 155 14.96 4.53 1.14
N ARG A 156 14.42 5.15 0.10
CA ARG A 156 14.25 6.60 -0.03
C ARG A 156 12.85 6.89 -0.52
N GLU A 157 12.33 8.06 -0.19
CA GLU A 157 11.21 8.59 -0.96
C GLU A 157 11.68 8.85 -2.39
N ALA A 158 10.77 8.74 -3.36
CA ALA A 158 11.11 8.93 -4.76
C ALA A 158 9.92 9.42 -5.57
N ALA A 159 10.21 10.12 -6.66
CA ALA A 159 9.23 10.43 -7.69
C ALA A 159 9.46 9.54 -8.92
N LEU A 160 8.45 8.78 -9.33
CA LEU A 160 8.38 8.11 -10.63
C LEU A 160 7.69 9.03 -11.63
N ARG A 161 8.42 9.53 -12.62
CA ARG A 161 7.87 10.23 -13.79
C ARG A 161 7.64 9.22 -14.90
N PHE A 162 6.42 9.19 -15.40
CA PHE A 162 5.99 8.21 -16.38
C PHE A 162 5.38 8.92 -17.59
N LYS A 163 5.88 8.59 -18.78
CA LYS A 163 5.46 9.18 -20.03
C LYS A 163 5.25 8.10 -21.08
N VAL A 164 4.15 8.21 -21.81
CA VAL A 164 3.88 7.41 -23.01
C VAL A 164 3.78 8.37 -24.19
N GLU A 165 4.33 7.97 -25.34
CA GLU A 165 4.25 8.76 -26.57
C GLU A 165 2.78 9.12 -26.90
N GLY A 166 2.53 10.41 -27.13
CA GLY A 166 1.19 10.93 -27.38
C GLY A 166 0.35 11.20 -26.13
N ALA A 167 0.85 10.90 -24.93
CA ALA A 167 0.21 11.23 -23.65
C ALA A 167 1.02 12.28 -22.86
N GLU A 168 0.35 12.92 -21.90
CA GLU A 168 1.00 13.79 -20.93
C GLU A 168 1.86 12.97 -19.96
N GLU A 169 2.94 13.57 -19.47
CA GLU A 169 3.76 12.96 -18.42
C GLU A 169 3.04 13.05 -17.09
N VAL A 170 3.03 11.95 -16.34
CA VAL A 170 2.42 11.86 -15.02
C VAL A 170 3.47 11.49 -13.98
N GLY A 171 3.41 12.14 -12.82
CA GLY A 171 4.30 11.88 -11.70
C GLY A 171 3.59 11.09 -10.60
N PHE A 172 4.31 10.14 -10.00
CA PHE A 172 3.89 9.41 -8.82
C PHE A 172 4.93 9.57 -7.73
N TRP A 173 4.49 9.90 -6.53
CA TRP A 173 5.33 9.80 -5.34
C TRP A 173 5.25 8.38 -4.79
N GLY A 174 6.34 7.91 -4.21
CA GLY A 174 6.42 6.60 -3.60
C GLY A 174 7.78 6.38 -2.95
N PHE A 175 8.18 5.12 -2.87
CA PHE A 175 9.43 4.72 -2.24
C PHE A 175 10.28 3.93 -3.22
N TYR A 176 11.58 4.19 -3.20
CA TYR A 176 12.56 3.45 -3.98
C TYR A 176 13.51 2.70 -3.06
N THR A 177 13.48 1.36 -3.17
CA THR A 177 14.25 0.47 -2.30
C THR A 177 15.16 -0.41 -3.14
N CYS A 178 16.46 -0.37 -2.86
CA CYS A 178 17.45 -1.20 -3.55
C CYS A 178 18.04 -2.25 -2.59
N GLY A 179 18.11 -3.50 -3.04
CA GLY A 179 18.65 -4.60 -2.24
C GLY A 179 18.86 -5.88 -3.05
N GLU A 180 19.55 -6.86 -2.46
CA GLU A 180 19.63 -8.20 -3.07
C GLU A 180 18.27 -8.89 -2.99
N VAL A 181 17.86 -9.55 -4.08
CA VAL A 181 16.71 -10.46 -4.06
C VAL A 181 17.14 -11.71 -3.31
N VAL A 182 16.89 -11.76 -2.00
CA VAL A 182 17.12 -12.98 -1.22
C VAL A 182 16.05 -14.00 -1.63
N GLU A 183 16.47 -15.13 -2.21
CA GLU A 183 15.57 -16.25 -2.50
C GLU A 183 14.85 -16.66 -1.21
N GLY A 184 13.51 -16.71 -1.26
CA GLY A 184 12.68 -17.04 -0.09
C GLY A 184 12.26 -15.86 0.79
N SER A 185 12.60 -14.60 0.45
CA SER A 185 12.12 -13.40 1.17
C SER A 185 10.73 -12.92 0.73
N ALA A 186 9.91 -13.79 0.14
CA ALA A 186 8.47 -13.58 0.31
C ALA A 186 8.23 -13.88 1.79
N THR A 187 8.07 -12.86 2.63
CA THR A 187 7.44 -13.09 3.93
C THR A 187 6.06 -13.63 3.60
N GLU A 188 5.92 -14.96 3.67
CA GLU A 188 4.62 -15.62 3.81
C GLU A 188 3.81 -14.81 4.83
N ALA A 189 2.55 -14.57 4.51
CA ALA A 189 1.64 -13.86 5.39
C ALA A 189 1.67 -14.54 6.77
N ASP A 190 2.23 -13.86 7.77
CA ASP A 190 2.16 -14.27 9.17
C ASP A 190 0.67 -14.22 9.56
N PRO A 191 0.04 -15.35 9.90
CA PRO A 191 -1.42 -15.44 10.10
C PRO A 191 -1.88 -14.84 11.43
N ARG A 192 -1.00 -14.22 12.21
CA ARG A 192 -1.38 -13.52 13.45
C ARG A 192 -1.98 -12.15 13.12
N PRO A 193 -3.02 -11.69 13.84
CA PRO A 193 -3.49 -10.30 13.72
C PRO A 193 -2.31 -9.36 13.94
N ARG A 194 -1.90 -8.67 12.88
CA ARG A 194 -0.78 -7.75 12.95
C ARG A 194 -1.28 -6.54 13.74
N GLU A 195 -0.84 -6.42 14.98
CA GLU A 195 -0.94 -5.15 15.69
C GLU A 195 -0.31 -4.09 14.78
N ILE A 196 -1.11 -3.10 14.37
CA ILE A 196 -0.61 -2.05 13.48
C ILE A 196 0.30 -1.19 14.35
N THR A 197 1.61 -1.40 14.26
CA THR A 197 2.63 -0.56 14.92
C THR A 197 3.08 0.59 14.01
N ALA A 198 2.42 0.78 12.88
CA ALA A 198 2.71 1.81 11.89
C ALA A 198 2.52 3.21 12.49
N THR A 199 3.45 4.11 12.16
CA THR A 199 3.48 5.49 12.69
C THR A 199 3.23 6.54 11.61
N SER A 200 3.40 6.20 10.32
CA SER A 200 3.10 7.10 9.21
C SER A 200 1.69 6.88 8.63
N GLY A 201 1.10 7.91 8.05
CA GLY A 201 -0.24 7.83 7.45
C GLY A 201 -0.33 6.88 6.26
N ALA A 202 0.73 6.81 5.45
CA ALA A 202 0.85 5.88 4.34
C ALA A 202 0.89 4.42 4.82
N GLU A 203 1.64 4.12 5.88
CA GLU A 203 1.68 2.76 6.43
C GLU A 203 0.35 2.37 7.08
N VAL A 204 -0.34 3.29 7.75
CA VAL A 204 -1.68 3.00 8.29
C VAL A 204 -2.67 2.75 7.16
N TYR A 205 -2.66 3.55 6.09
CA TYR A 205 -3.48 3.35 4.89
C TYR A 205 -3.32 1.95 4.30
N GLU A 206 -2.09 1.46 4.27
CA GLU A 206 -1.74 0.13 3.76
C GLU A 206 -2.10 -1.00 4.73
N HIS A 207 -1.68 -0.92 6.00
CA HIS A 207 -1.90 -1.98 6.97
C HIS A 207 -3.37 -2.15 7.34
N ALA A 208 -4.14 -1.05 7.37
CA ALA A 208 -5.58 -1.07 7.54
C ALA A 208 -6.33 -1.44 6.23
N ARG A 209 -5.60 -1.69 5.14
CA ARG A 209 -6.11 -2.07 3.82
C ARG A 209 -7.13 -1.08 3.24
N CYS A 210 -6.95 0.22 3.51
CA CYS A 210 -7.78 1.26 2.92
C CYS A 210 -7.73 1.22 1.38
N PHE A 211 -6.54 0.93 0.83
CA PHE A 211 -6.33 0.80 -0.62
C PHE A 211 -7.20 -0.28 -1.28
N ALA A 212 -7.65 -1.29 -0.54
CA ALA A 212 -8.43 -2.39 -1.10
C ALA A 212 -9.77 -1.92 -1.69
N CYS A 213 -10.35 -0.87 -1.09
CA CYS A 213 -11.60 -0.27 -1.54
C CYS A 213 -11.38 1.07 -2.23
N HIS A 214 -10.45 1.89 -1.75
CA HIS A 214 -10.23 3.25 -2.22
C HIS A 214 -9.13 3.39 -3.27
N GLY A 215 -8.45 2.30 -3.62
CA GLY A 215 -7.34 2.25 -4.55
C GLY A 215 -6.02 2.76 -3.95
N GLY A 216 -4.89 2.20 -4.39
CA GLY A 216 -3.56 2.65 -3.95
C GLY A 216 -3.21 4.06 -4.42
N LEU A 217 -3.85 4.53 -5.48
CA LEU A 217 -3.69 5.87 -6.06
C LEU A 217 -4.88 6.80 -5.80
N GLY A 218 -5.79 6.40 -4.90
CA GLY A 218 -6.97 7.19 -4.56
C GLY A 218 -8.03 7.28 -5.67
N TYR A 219 -8.00 6.41 -6.69
CA TYR A 219 -9.01 6.35 -7.76
C TYR A 219 -10.37 5.81 -7.31
N GLY A 220 -10.47 5.31 -6.08
CA GLY A 220 -11.68 4.65 -5.61
C GLY A 220 -11.87 3.27 -6.24
N GLY A 221 -13.09 2.77 -6.11
CA GLY A 221 -13.51 1.44 -6.55
C GLY A 221 -14.77 1.06 -5.81
N ALA A 222 -14.66 0.08 -4.90
CA ALA A 222 -15.72 -0.22 -3.95
C ALA A 222 -15.95 0.93 -2.94
N GLY A 223 -14.89 1.66 -2.61
CA GLY A 223 -14.93 2.89 -1.84
C GLY A 223 -14.85 4.14 -2.73
N PRO A 224 -15.29 5.31 -2.24
CA PRO A 224 -15.15 6.57 -2.96
C PRO A 224 -13.69 6.91 -3.34
N GLU A 225 -13.54 7.67 -4.42
CA GLU A 225 -12.25 8.25 -4.81
C GLU A 225 -11.81 9.37 -3.86
N PHE A 226 -10.49 9.57 -3.77
CA PHE A 226 -9.89 10.61 -2.94
C PHE A 226 -9.24 11.74 -3.74
N ARG A 227 -9.04 11.58 -5.05
CA ARG A 227 -8.32 12.56 -5.88
C ARG A 227 -9.08 13.87 -6.03
N GLY A 228 -8.51 14.97 -5.55
CA GLY A 228 -9.07 16.31 -5.73
C GLY A 228 -10.48 16.50 -5.18
N HIS A 229 -10.93 15.62 -4.28
CA HIS A 229 -12.32 15.55 -3.88
C HIS A 229 -12.59 16.53 -2.72
N GLU A 230 -13.40 17.57 -2.95
CA GLU A 230 -13.61 18.67 -2.00
C GLU A 230 -14.15 18.24 -0.63
N ASN A 231 -14.91 17.13 -0.55
CA ASN A 231 -15.39 16.60 0.73
C ASN A 231 -14.26 16.22 1.69
N LEU A 232 -13.04 16.01 1.19
CA LEU A 232 -11.87 15.76 2.03
C LEU A 232 -11.39 17.02 2.77
N SER A 233 -11.89 18.21 2.44
CA SER A 233 -11.60 19.45 3.16
C SER A 233 -12.22 19.49 4.56
N ASP A 234 -13.36 18.83 4.76
CA ASP A 234 -14.02 18.69 6.06
C ASP A 234 -13.32 17.59 6.88
N ASP A 235 -12.56 18.00 7.90
CA ASP A 235 -11.81 17.06 8.74
C ASP A 235 -12.72 16.16 9.57
N LYS A 236 -13.88 16.68 9.99
CA LYS A 236 -14.89 15.94 10.73
C LYS A 236 -15.53 14.86 9.87
N HIS A 237 -15.69 15.13 8.57
CA HIS A 237 -16.17 14.14 7.61
C HIS A 237 -15.16 12.98 7.47
N VAL A 238 -13.89 13.27 7.21
CA VAL A 238 -12.84 12.25 7.00
C VAL A 238 -12.62 11.40 8.25
N ILE A 239 -12.33 12.03 9.39
CA ILE A 239 -12.13 11.34 10.67
C ILE A 239 -13.40 10.59 11.05
N GLY A 240 -14.55 11.20 10.76
CA GLY A 240 -15.85 10.63 11.02
C GLY A 240 -16.06 9.31 10.30
N ALA A 241 -15.79 9.27 8.99
CA ALA A 241 -15.93 8.08 8.17
C ALA A 241 -15.03 6.94 8.66
N ILE A 242 -13.76 7.23 8.99
CA ILE A 242 -12.80 6.23 9.48
C ILE A 242 -13.25 5.63 10.82
N LEU A 243 -13.72 6.48 11.74
CA LEU A 243 -14.19 6.03 13.04
C LEU A 243 -15.46 5.15 12.92
N SER A 244 -16.42 5.53 12.08
CA SER A 244 -17.75 4.89 12.06
C SER A 244 -17.96 3.82 10.99
N GLY A 245 -17.15 3.81 9.92
CA GLY A 245 -17.31 2.87 8.82
C GLY A 245 -18.67 2.96 8.11
N PRO A 246 -18.93 3.99 7.29
CA PRO A 246 -20.21 4.11 6.58
C PRO A 246 -20.39 3.03 5.50
N GLY A 247 -21.59 2.45 5.43
CA GLY A 247 -21.92 1.43 4.44
C GLY A 247 -21.15 0.13 4.67
N GLU A 248 -20.45 -0.34 3.64
CA GLU A 248 -19.60 -1.54 3.71
C GLU A 248 -18.17 -1.22 4.22
N MET A 249 -17.85 0.06 4.48
CA MET A 249 -16.55 0.44 5.03
C MET A 249 -16.46 -0.03 6.49
N PRO A 250 -15.40 -0.77 6.89
CA PRO A 250 -15.23 -1.15 8.28
C PRO A 250 -15.07 0.06 9.21
N ALA A 251 -15.56 -0.05 10.44
CA ALA A 251 -15.30 0.93 11.47
C ALA A 251 -13.92 0.70 12.09
N PHE A 252 -13.10 1.74 12.19
CA PHE A 252 -11.74 1.65 12.73
C PHE A 252 -11.58 2.29 14.12
N ALA A 253 -12.68 2.70 14.76
CA ALA A 253 -12.65 3.35 16.06
C ALA A 253 -11.96 2.51 17.16
N ASP A 254 -12.09 1.19 17.12
CA ASP A 254 -11.54 0.31 18.15
C ASP A 254 -10.21 -0.34 17.73
N THR A 255 -9.83 -0.21 16.46
CA THR A 255 -8.63 -0.87 15.91
C THR A 255 -7.47 0.08 15.67
N LEU A 256 -7.73 1.37 15.43
CA LEU A 256 -6.69 2.39 15.20
C LEU A 256 -6.64 3.39 16.35
N THR A 257 -5.42 3.75 16.77
CA THR A 257 -5.22 4.80 17.77
C THR A 257 -5.54 6.19 17.22
N ASN A 258 -5.64 7.20 18.08
CA ASN A 258 -5.88 8.58 17.63
C ASN A 258 -4.74 9.10 16.75
N GLU A 259 -3.50 8.69 17.07
CA GLU A 259 -2.31 9.01 16.30
C GLU A 259 -2.38 8.41 14.90
N GLN A 260 -2.80 7.14 14.80
CA GLN A 260 -2.93 6.46 13.52
C GLN A 260 -4.04 7.03 12.66
N ILE A 261 -5.18 7.35 13.26
CA ILE A 261 -6.30 8.00 12.55
C ILE A 261 -5.87 9.39 12.08
N ALA A 262 -5.18 10.17 12.92
CA ALA A 262 -4.68 11.47 12.53
C ALA A 262 -3.68 11.37 11.36
N ALA A 263 -2.76 10.40 11.43
CA ALA A 263 -1.77 10.16 10.39
C ALA A 263 -2.42 9.76 9.05
N VAL A 264 -3.32 8.76 9.04
CA VAL A 264 -3.97 8.31 7.80
C VAL A 264 -4.93 9.35 7.23
N SER A 265 -5.63 10.09 8.08
CA SER A 265 -6.52 11.17 7.63
C SER A 265 -5.71 12.32 7.01
N THR A 266 -4.53 12.64 7.59
CA THR A 266 -3.59 13.60 7.00
C THR A 266 -3.13 13.12 5.62
N TYR A 267 -2.67 11.87 5.52
CA TYR A 267 -2.23 11.29 4.25
C TYR A 267 -3.31 11.39 3.16
N ILE A 268 -4.55 11.01 3.47
CA ILE A 268 -5.68 11.14 2.52
C ILE A 268 -5.89 12.60 2.07
N ARG A 269 -5.74 13.56 2.99
CA ARG A 269 -5.96 15.01 2.76
C ARG A 269 -4.82 15.74 2.07
N THR A 270 -3.64 15.13 1.97
CA THR A 270 -2.42 15.76 1.41
C THR A 270 -1.85 15.03 0.21
N ASN A 271 -2.44 13.91 -0.18
CA ASN A 271 -1.98 13.10 -1.32
C ASN A 271 -2.95 13.20 -2.50
N TRP A 272 -2.46 12.78 -3.67
CA TRP A 272 -3.23 12.70 -4.91
C TRP A 272 -3.88 14.02 -5.36
N GLY A 273 -3.15 15.14 -5.16
CA GLY A 273 -3.58 16.48 -5.55
C GLY A 273 -4.37 17.23 -4.46
N ASN A 274 -4.57 16.61 -3.29
CA ASN A 274 -5.23 17.25 -2.16
C ASN A 274 -4.26 18.15 -1.38
N ASN A 275 -4.77 19.26 -0.84
CA ASN A 275 -4.01 20.16 0.03
C ASN A 275 -4.91 20.74 1.13
N PHE A 276 -5.54 19.87 1.90
CA PHE A 276 -6.49 20.28 2.95
C PHE A 276 -5.86 20.42 4.34
N GLY A 277 -4.53 20.29 4.42
CA GLY A 277 -3.78 20.41 5.66
C GLY A 277 -3.87 19.18 6.57
N PRO A 278 -2.99 19.12 7.59
CA PRO A 278 -2.87 17.98 8.48
C PRO A 278 -3.98 17.91 9.53
N ILE A 279 -4.16 16.72 10.08
CA ILE A 279 -5.01 16.43 11.23
C ILE A 279 -4.12 16.03 12.40
N THR A 280 -4.45 16.54 13.61
CA THR A 280 -3.73 16.18 14.83
C THR A 280 -4.45 15.09 15.63
N PRO A 281 -3.76 14.32 16.49
CA PRO A 281 -4.39 13.34 17.37
C PRO A 281 -5.45 13.96 18.30
N GLU A 282 -5.23 15.19 18.78
CA GLU A 282 -6.17 15.92 19.64
C GLU A 282 -7.49 16.17 18.90
N ARG A 283 -7.41 16.49 17.60
CA ARG A 283 -8.60 16.68 16.77
C ARG A 283 -9.43 15.40 16.65
N VAL A 284 -8.77 14.25 16.57
CA VAL A 284 -9.46 12.94 16.58
C VAL A 284 -10.15 12.69 17.92
N VAL A 285 -9.50 13.03 19.04
CA VAL A 285 -10.10 12.94 20.39
C VAL A 285 -11.35 13.80 20.51
N GLU A 286 -11.32 15.04 20.02
CA GLU A 286 -12.49 15.93 20.00
C GLU A 286 -13.67 15.32 19.25
N ILE A 287 -13.41 14.75 18.06
CA ILE A 287 -14.46 14.17 17.22
C ILE A 287 -15.03 12.89 17.86
N ARG A 288 -14.19 12.04 18.47
CA ARG A 288 -14.66 10.88 19.24
C ARG A 288 -15.62 11.28 20.36
N LYS A 289 -15.28 12.34 21.12
CA LYS A 289 -16.14 12.85 22.19
C LYS A 289 -17.47 13.38 21.64
N SER A 290 -17.43 14.17 20.56
CA SER A 290 -18.63 14.76 19.94
C SER A 290 -19.65 13.76 19.37
N ARG A 291 -19.32 12.46 19.39
CA ARG A 291 -20.15 11.34 18.90
C ARG A 291 -20.66 10.44 20.02
N ALA A 292 -20.13 10.58 21.24
CA ALA A 292 -20.61 9.86 22.41
C ALA A 292 -21.81 10.56 23.08
N ASP A 293 -22.06 11.81 22.69
CA ASP A 293 -23.23 12.63 23.05
C ASP A 293 -24.34 12.52 21.99
#